data_AF-A0A7S2IBW7-F1
#
_entry.id   AF-A0A7S2IBW7-F1
#
_cell.length_a   1.000
_cell.length_b   1.000
_cell.length_c   1.000
_cell.angle_alpha   90.00
_cell.angle_beta   90.00
_cell.angle_gamma   90.00
#
_symmetry.space_group_name_H-M   'P 1'
#
loop_
_entity.id
_entity.type
_entity.pdbx_description
1 polymer ?
#
loop_
_entity_poly.entity_id
_entity_poly.type
_entity_poly.pdbx_seq_one_letter_code
_entity_poly.pdbx_strand_id
1 'polypeptide(L)'
;QDPDVLRALWANVLSWIVSTFAPSYMHRLLPPCAEEEASICLSSDNKDDKKTLCISIGRPGGLEQLRLVKLKDGVVTVGYNLTEFCPPPFTPRVDGSNLIPPGCVILNNEAFSVNYADCCIRWGLYESAKRFVGWPIVPGFDIAGTVDRVGSNCDLKPGDRVFGISLFGAYSSRVLVPIDQLRRIPDNITMTEAASLPAVSLTALHALSLAGHFPNKSKFLNKSILIHSAAGGVGSMLVQMSKILGLSPVVGVVGSSSKVNEAKALGCDVVIDKGSDDLWKAAECRR
;
A
#
# COMPACT_ATOMS: atom_id res chain seq x y z
N GLN A 1 16.11 16.90 27.18
CA GLN A 1 17.36 17.68 27.02
C GLN A 1 18.37 16.97 26.10
N ASP A 2 18.08 15.75 25.64
CA ASP A 2 18.83 15.13 24.55
C ASP A 2 18.61 15.92 23.24
N PRO A 3 19.67 16.50 22.65
CA PRO A 3 19.59 17.29 21.42
C PRO A 3 19.02 16.51 20.23
N ASP A 4 19.26 15.21 20.16
CA ASP A 4 18.83 14.39 19.02
C ASP A 4 17.35 14.00 19.14
N VAL A 5 16.87 13.80 20.37
CA VAL A 5 15.42 13.65 20.64
C VAL A 5 14.67 14.93 20.30
N LEU A 6 15.23 16.10 20.64
CA LEU A 6 14.66 17.40 20.28
C LEU A 6 14.64 17.60 18.76
N ARG A 7 15.70 17.25 18.04
CA ARG A 7 15.73 17.30 16.56
C ARG A 7 14.71 16.36 15.93
N ALA A 8 14.56 15.14 16.44
CA ALA A 8 13.57 14.18 15.95
C ALA A 8 12.13 14.68 16.18
N LEU A 9 11.86 15.28 17.35
CA LEU A 9 10.59 15.94 17.66
C LEU A 9 10.32 17.10 16.70
N TRP A 10 11.29 17.98 16.47
CA TRP A 10 11.15 19.10 15.54
C TRP A 10 10.96 18.62 14.10
N ALA A 11 11.66 17.58 13.67
CA ALA A 11 11.49 16.98 12.35
C ALA A 11 10.08 16.39 12.18
N ASN A 12 9.55 15.72 13.21
CA ASN A 12 8.19 15.19 13.21
C ASN A 12 7.13 16.30 13.23
N VAL A 13 7.32 17.37 14.01
CA VAL A 13 6.42 18.54 14.03
C VAL A 13 6.45 19.25 12.68
N LEU A 14 7.64 19.47 12.10
CA LEU A 14 7.77 20.12 10.81
C LEU A 14 7.17 19.25 9.68
N SER A 15 7.43 17.94 9.70
CA SER A 15 6.79 16.97 8.80
C SER A 15 5.27 16.98 8.95
N TRP A 16 4.74 17.02 10.18
CA TRP A 16 3.31 17.11 10.44
C TRP A 16 2.72 18.43 9.94
N ILE A 17 3.36 19.58 10.20
CA ILE A 17 2.92 20.89 9.73
C ILE A 17 2.90 20.92 8.20
N VAL A 18 3.97 20.47 7.56
CA VAL A 18 4.08 20.50 6.09
C VAL A 18 3.09 19.53 5.45
N SER A 19 2.94 18.31 5.98
CA SER A 19 1.97 17.33 5.46
C SER A 19 0.51 17.74 5.71
N THR A 20 0.24 18.50 6.78
CA THR A 20 -1.12 18.94 7.15
C THR A 20 -1.54 20.21 6.42
N PHE A 21 -0.66 21.21 6.31
CA PHE A 21 -1.01 22.55 5.85
C PHE A 21 -0.43 22.91 4.47
N ALA A 22 0.60 22.21 4.01
CA ALA A 22 1.25 22.50 2.73
C ALA A 22 1.76 21.23 2.00
N PRO A 23 0.94 20.16 1.87
CA PRO A 23 1.38 18.90 1.27
C PRO A 23 1.84 19.05 -0.18
N SER A 24 1.34 20.09 -0.87
CA SER A 24 1.77 20.47 -2.21
C SER A 24 3.17 21.10 -2.25
N TYR A 25 3.71 21.63 -1.15
CA TYR A 25 5.03 22.28 -1.09
C TYR A 25 6.14 21.37 -0.55
N MET A 26 5.79 20.18 -0.04
CA MET A 26 6.75 19.29 0.59
C MET A 26 7.90 18.87 -0.33
N HIS A 27 7.66 18.82 -1.64
CA HIS A 27 8.69 18.57 -2.65
C HIS A 27 9.83 19.60 -2.68
N ARG A 28 9.57 20.85 -2.25
CA ARG A 28 10.55 21.95 -2.28
C ARG A 28 11.52 21.94 -1.10
N LEU A 29 11.19 21.18 -0.05
CA LEU A 29 12.01 21.06 1.16
C LEU A 29 12.96 19.86 1.12
N LEU A 30 12.88 19.05 0.06
CA LEU A 30 13.75 17.89 -0.12
C LEU A 30 14.97 18.29 -0.94
N PRO A 31 16.16 17.76 -0.62
CA PRO A 31 17.36 18.04 -1.41
C PRO A 31 17.14 17.62 -2.87
N PRO A 32 17.56 18.46 -3.85
CA PRO A 32 17.51 18.08 -5.25
C PRO A 32 18.40 16.85 -5.47
N CYS A 33 17.83 15.81 -6.09
CA CYS A 33 18.58 14.65 -6.54
C CYS A 33 19.01 14.88 -8.00
N ALA A 34 20.22 14.45 -8.35
CA ALA A 34 20.77 14.62 -9.70
C ALA A 34 19.84 14.02 -10.75
N GLU A 35 19.66 14.72 -11.87
CA GLU A 35 18.88 14.24 -13.01
C GLU A 35 19.64 13.08 -13.68
N GLU A 36 19.19 11.85 -13.46
CA GLU A 36 19.45 10.78 -14.41
C GLU A 36 18.28 10.73 -15.38
N GLU A 37 18.54 11.12 -16.63
CA GLU A 37 17.66 10.78 -17.75
C GLU A 37 17.62 9.25 -17.85
N ALA A 38 16.59 8.65 -17.24
CA ALA A 38 16.22 7.29 -17.58
C ALA A 38 15.94 7.29 -19.08
N SER A 39 16.82 6.64 -19.85
CA SER A 39 16.63 6.42 -21.28
C SER A 39 15.41 5.51 -21.47
N ILE A 40 14.23 6.12 -21.50
CA ILE A 40 12.96 5.46 -21.79
C ILE A 40 13.03 5.08 -23.26
N CYS A 41 13.51 3.87 -23.54
CA CYS A 41 13.57 3.34 -24.88
C CYS A 41 12.15 3.03 -25.40
N LEU A 42 11.53 4.03 -26.03
CA LEU A 42 10.30 3.90 -26.81
C LEU A 42 10.61 3.13 -28.10
N SER A 43 9.87 2.06 -28.40
CA SER A 43 9.92 1.40 -29.72
C SER A 43 8.56 0.96 -30.23
N SER A 44 8.52 0.83 -31.56
CA SER A 44 7.37 0.73 -32.47
C SER A 44 6.43 -0.44 -32.22
N ASP A 45 5.24 -0.33 -32.81
CA ASP A 45 4.08 -1.20 -32.59
C ASP A 45 4.20 -2.54 -33.30
N ASN A 46 4.12 -3.62 -32.51
CA ASN A 46 3.79 -4.96 -32.96
C ASN A 46 2.48 -5.38 -32.27
N LYS A 47 1.57 -5.99 -33.03
CA LYS A 47 0.12 -6.05 -32.71
C LYS A 47 -0.32 -7.16 -31.74
N ASP A 48 0.54 -8.11 -31.39
CA ASP A 48 0.11 -9.34 -30.69
C ASP A 48 0.65 -9.53 -29.27
N ASP A 49 1.33 -8.54 -28.68
CA ASP A 49 1.90 -8.69 -27.34
C ASP A 49 1.52 -7.50 -26.43
N LYS A 50 0.95 -7.82 -25.25
CA LYS A 50 0.31 -6.86 -24.35
C LYS A 50 1.38 -6.00 -23.66
N LYS A 51 1.75 -4.90 -24.32
CA LYS A 51 2.66 -3.89 -23.76
C LYS A 51 2.18 -3.45 -22.37
N THR A 52 3.08 -3.43 -21.39
CA THR A 52 2.77 -3.00 -20.03
C THR A 52 2.65 -1.48 -19.97
N LEU A 53 1.57 -0.99 -19.37
CA LEU A 53 1.39 0.42 -19.01
C LEU A 53 1.66 0.57 -17.51
N CYS A 54 2.39 1.60 -17.10
CA CYS A 54 2.61 1.88 -15.68
C CYS A 54 2.72 3.37 -15.39
N ILE A 55 2.45 3.75 -14.14
CA ILE A 55 2.75 5.09 -13.62
C ILE A 55 4.10 5.01 -12.92
N SER A 56 5.10 5.71 -13.48
CA SER A 56 6.43 5.84 -12.89
C SER A 56 6.59 7.20 -12.23
N ILE A 57 7.39 7.24 -11.19
CA ILE A 57 7.86 8.45 -10.54
C ILE A 57 9.36 8.53 -10.81
N GLY A 58 9.79 9.58 -11.52
CA GLY A 58 11.21 9.74 -11.89
C GLY A 58 12.09 10.23 -10.74
N ARG A 59 11.51 10.96 -9.78
CA ARG A 59 12.19 11.51 -8.59
C ARG A 59 11.17 11.99 -7.56
N PRO A 60 11.57 12.25 -6.31
CA PRO A 60 10.68 12.83 -5.31
C PRO A 60 10.07 14.16 -5.78
N GLY A 61 8.77 14.34 -5.58
CA GLY A 61 8.13 15.61 -5.86
C GLY A 61 6.62 15.65 -5.65
N GLY A 62 5.96 16.61 -6.30
CA GLY A 62 4.52 16.74 -6.33
C GLY A 62 3.88 15.84 -7.39
N LEU A 63 2.67 16.17 -7.85
CA LEU A 63 1.94 15.33 -8.81
C LEU A 63 2.59 15.39 -10.20
N GLU A 64 3.35 16.45 -10.46
CA GLU A 64 4.10 16.67 -11.68
C GLU A 64 5.25 15.68 -11.89
N GLN A 65 5.56 14.80 -10.93
CA GLN A 65 6.52 13.71 -11.11
C GLN A 65 5.88 12.41 -11.62
N LEU A 66 4.56 12.32 -11.64
CA LEU A 66 3.86 11.15 -12.18
C LEU A 66 4.00 11.12 -13.71
N ARG A 67 4.46 10.00 -14.25
CA ARG A 67 4.60 9.77 -15.69
C ARG A 67 3.89 8.49 -16.07
N LEU A 68 2.99 8.56 -17.04
CA LEU A 68 2.49 7.36 -17.69
C LEU A 68 3.56 6.85 -18.66
N VAL A 69 4.01 5.63 -18.46
CA VAL A 69 5.07 4.98 -19.23
C VAL A 69 4.49 3.73 -19.89
N LYS A 70 4.75 3.57 -21.19
CA LYS A 70 4.47 2.35 -21.94
C LYS A 70 5.79 1.60 -22.10
N LEU A 71 5.90 0.43 -21.49
CA LEU A 71 7.12 -0.37 -21.51
C LEU A 71 7.29 -1.06 -22.86
N LYS A 72 8.54 -1.48 -23.12
CA LYS A 72 8.87 -2.34 -24.25
C LYS A 72 8.11 -3.65 -24.16
N ASP A 73 7.99 -4.29 -25.32
CA ASP A 73 7.37 -5.59 -25.39
C ASP A 73 8.11 -6.66 -24.56
N GLY A 74 7.34 -7.51 -23.88
CA GLY A 74 7.83 -8.47 -22.90
C GLY A 74 8.33 -7.86 -21.59
N VAL A 75 8.37 -6.54 -21.40
CA VAL A 75 8.81 -5.94 -20.13
C VAL A 75 7.63 -5.71 -19.20
N VAL A 76 7.75 -6.17 -17.95
CA VAL A 76 6.76 -5.96 -16.88
C VAL A 76 7.39 -5.23 -15.70
N THR A 77 6.55 -4.68 -14.82
CA THR A 77 7.01 -4.12 -13.55
C THR A 77 7.30 -5.22 -12.54
N VAL A 78 8.13 -4.90 -11.55
CA VAL A 78 8.63 -5.89 -10.58
C VAL A 78 8.16 -5.50 -9.17
N GLY A 79 7.48 -6.43 -8.50
CA GLY A 79 7.15 -6.31 -7.09
C GLY A 79 8.35 -6.55 -6.18
N TYR A 80 8.14 -6.47 -4.87
CA TYR A 80 9.20 -6.66 -3.89
C TYR A 80 9.59 -8.13 -3.70
N ASN A 81 10.79 -8.33 -3.15
CA ASN A 81 11.39 -9.64 -2.85
C ASN A 81 11.80 -10.46 -4.08
N LEU A 82 12.18 -9.77 -5.15
CA LEU A 82 12.61 -10.37 -6.42
C LEU A 82 14.03 -9.97 -6.84
N THR A 83 14.77 -9.25 -6.01
CA THR A 83 16.10 -8.68 -6.34
C THR A 83 17.13 -9.72 -6.77
N GLU A 84 17.02 -10.95 -6.28
CA GLU A 84 17.88 -12.07 -6.67
C GLU A 84 17.62 -12.52 -8.12
N PHE A 85 16.41 -12.30 -8.63
CA PHE A 85 16.01 -12.69 -9.99
C PHE A 85 16.04 -11.53 -10.97
N CYS A 86 15.63 -10.34 -10.51
CA CYS A 86 15.50 -9.16 -11.33
C CYS A 86 15.60 -7.90 -10.48
N PRO A 87 16.49 -6.95 -10.82
CA PRO A 87 16.50 -5.65 -10.16
C PRO A 87 15.20 -4.89 -10.49
N PRO A 88 14.58 -4.21 -9.52
CA PRO A 88 13.47 -3.30 -9.79
C PRO A 88 13.98 -2.05 -10.55
N PRO A 89 13.09 -1.27 -11.19
CA PRO A 89 11.62 -1.42 -11.21
C PRO A 89 11.07 -2.27 -12.38
N PHE A 90 11.91 -2.72 -13.32
CA PHE A 90 11.47 -3.39 -14.56
C PHE A 90 12.28 -4.65 -14.87
N THR A 91 11.63 -5.62 -15.51
CA THR A 91 12.31 -6.82 -16.03
C THR A 91 13.16 -6.53 -17.27
N PRO A 92 14.32 -7.19 -17.49
CA PRO A 92 15.13 -7.03 -18.71
C PRO A 92 14.35 -7.30 -20.01
N ARG A 93 13.62 -8.43 -20.08
CA ARG A 93 12.57 -8.78 -21.04
C ARG A 93 12.05 -10.17 -20.68
N VAL A 94 10.75 -10.41 -20.82
CA VAL A 94 10.09 -11.70 -20.61
C VAL A 94 9.53 -12.18 -21.96
N ASP A 95 10.39 -12.69 -22.85
CA ASP A 95 10.01 -13.27 -24.13
C ASP A 95 10.15 -14.80 -24.16
N GLY A 96 9.24 -15.50 -24.84
CA GLY A 96 9.24 -16.96 -24.92
C GLY A 96 9.26 -17.64 -23.55
N SER A 97 9.62 -18.92 -23.49
CA SER A 97 9.78 -19.69 -22.24
C SER A 97 10.98 -19.27 -21.39
N ASN A 98 11.49 -18.03 -21.52
CA ASN A 98 12.50 -17.51 -20.62
C ASN A 98 11.87 -17.31 -19.23
N LEU A 99 12.49 -17.98 -18.25
CA LEU A 99 11.84 -18.47 -17.05
C LEU A 99 11.32 -17.33 -16.17
N ILE A 100 9.99 -17.28 -16.01
CA ILE A 100 9.44 -16.67 -14.79
C ILE A 100 10.10 -17.40 -13.63
N PRO A 101 10.71 -16.67 -12.67
CA PRO A 101 11.44 -17.32 -11.59
C PRO A 101 10.57 -18.35 -10.87
N PRO A 102 11.16 -19.44 -10.35
CA PRO A 102 10.42 -20.40 -9.55
C PRO A 102 9.69 -19.69 -8.39
N GLY A 103 8.43 -20.05 -8.15
CA GLY A 103 7.60 -19.43 -7.13
C GLY A 103 7.12 -18.02 -7.46
N CYS A 104 7.22 -17.59 -8.73
CA CYS A 104 6.75 -16.26 -9.17
C CYS A 104 5.69 -16.36 -10.27
N VAL A 105 4.91 -15.30 -10.43
CA VAL A 105 3.87 -15.18 -11.46
C VAL A 105 3.85 -13.79 -12.06
N ILE A 106 3.44 -13.70 -13.33
CA ILE A 106 3.05 -12.45 -13.95
C ILE A 106 1.54 -12.35 -13.87
N LEU A 107 1.04 -11.24 -13.34
CA LEU A 107 -0.37 -10.92 -13.35
C LEU A 107 -0.69 -9.94 -14.48
N ASN A 108 -1.86 -10.13 -15.10
CA ASN A 108 -2.60 -9.03 -15.70
C ASN A 108 -3.27 -8.29 -14.55
N ASN A 109 -2.65 -7.18 -14.11
CA ASN A 109 -3.12 -6.42 -12.96
C ASN A 109 -4.28 -5.52 -13.38
N GLU A 110 -5.46 -5.78 -12.82
CA GLU A 110 -6.73 -5.16 -13.23
C GLU A 110 -7.14 -4.05 -12.27
N ALA A 111 -6.78 -4.17 -10.99
CA ALA A 111 -7.03 -3.17 -9.97
C ALA A 111 -5.85 -3.07 -9.00
N PHE A 112 -5.59 -1.86 -8.52
CA PHE A 112 -4.68 -1.58 -7.42
C PHE A 112 -5.32 -0.52 -6.52
N SER A 113 -4.83 -0.43 -5.28
CA SER A 113 -5.28 0.57 -4.32
C SER A 113 -4.27 1.70 -4.15
N VAL A 114 -4.73 2.83 -3.62
CA VAL A 114 -3.90 3.98 -3.26
C VAL A 114 -3.78 4.05 -1.75
N ASN A 115 -2.55 3.98 -1.25
CA ASN A 115 -2.22 4.08 0.17
C ASN A 115 -1.54 5.42 0.47
N TYR A 116 -1.61 5.84 1.73
CA TYR A 116 -0.86 7.03 2.17
C TYR A 116 0.67 6.85 2.00
N ALA A 117 1.15 5.61 2.08
CA ALA A 117 2.55 5.27 1.79
C ALA A 117 2.96 5.67 0.37
N ASP A 118 2.07 5.57 -0.63
CA ASP A 118 2.36 5.97 -2.00
C ASP A 118 2.61 7.48 -2.11
N CYS A 119 1.90 8.28 -1.31
CA CYS A 119 2.19 9.71 -1.17
C CYS A 119 3.57 9.94 -0.55
N CYS A 120 3.90 9.24 0.55
CA CYS A 120 5.22 9.33 1.19
C CYS A 120 6.35 8.90 0.24
N ILE A 121 6.13 7.89 -0.59
CA ILE A 121 7.06 7.46 -1.64
C ILE A 121 7.26 8.62 -2.61
N ARG A 122 6.19 9.12 -3.23
CA ARG A 122 6.25 10.24 -4.17
C ARG A 122 6.94 11.47 -3.58
N TRP A 123 6.73 11.74 -2.31
CA TRP A 123 7.42 12.81 -1.59
C TRP A 123 8.83 12.46 -1.12
N GLY A 124 9.42 11.33 -1.51
CA GLY A 124 10.77 10.94 -1.10
C GLY A 124 10.97 10.76 0.41
N LEU A 125 9.91 10.55 1.17
CA LEU A 125 9.95 10.35 2.62
C LEU A 125 9.92 8.88 3.02
N TYR A 126 9.70 7.97 2.08
CA TYR A 126 9.60 6.54 2.36
C TYR A 126 10.96 5.85 2.21
N GLU A 127 11.61 5.55 3.33
CA GLU A 127 12.99 5.04 3.36
C GLU A 127 13.15 3.72 2.58
N SER A 128 12.20 2.79 2.73
CA SER A 128 12.21 1.52 2.02
C SER A 128 12.20 1.70 0.49
N ALA A 129 11.56 2.74 -0.03
CA ALA A 129 11.56 2.99 -1.47
C ALA A 129 12.95 3.41 -1.96
N LYS A 130 13.66 4.26 -1.19
CA LYS A 130 15.05 4.64 -1.50
C LYS A 130 15.99 3.44 -1.43
N ARG A 131 15.84 2.61 -0.39
CA ARG A 131 16.75 1.50 -0.12
C ARG A 131 16.57 0.32 -1.05
N PHE A 132 15.33 -0.04 -1.40
CA PHE A 132 15.05 -1.28 -2.11
C PHE A 132 14.83 -1.10 -3.61
N VAL A 133 14.52 0.12 -4.07
CA VAL A 133 14.26 0.37 -5.49
C VAL A 133 15.06 1.55 -6.02
N GLY A 134 15.03 2.69 -5.33
CA GLY A 134 15.57 3.94 -5.84
C GLY A 134 14.60 4.63 -6.81
N TRP A 135 15.11 5.57 -7.59
CA TRP A 135 14.36 6.28 -8.63
C TRP A 135 14.99 5.99 -10.00
N PRO A 136 14.20 5.79 -11.07
CA PRO A 136 12.74 5.81 -11.12
C PRO A 136 12.08 4.61 -10.41
N ILE A 137 10.84 4.78 -9.92
CA ILE A 137 10.05 3.71 -9.27
C ILE A 137 8.62 3.68 -9.82
N VAL A 138 8.05 2.48 -9.88
CA VAL A 138 6.60 2.31 -10.01
C VAL A 138 6.04 2.05 -8.60
N PRO A 139 5.23 2.95 -8.02
CA PRO A 139 4.68 2.79 -6.67
C PRO A 139 3.50 1.81 -6.65
N GLY A 140 2.85 1.71 -5.49
CA GLY A 140 1.65 0.93 -5.27
C GLY A 140 1.93 -0.39 -4.57
N PHE A 141 1.14 -0.64 -3.53
CA PHE A 141 1.29 -1.79 -2.64
C PHE A 141 0.37 -2.94 -3.01
N ASP A 142 -0.85 -2.63 -3.45
CA ASP A 142 -1.91 -3.60 -3.57
C ASP A 142 -2.17 -3.94 -5.03
N ILE A 143 -2.36 -5.22 -5.30
CA ILE A 143 -2.67 -5.74 -6.63
C ILE A 143 -3.87 -6.67 -6.56
N ALA A 144 -4.70 -6.64 -7.60
CA ALA A 144 -5.71 -7.64 -7.87
C ALA A 144 -5.86 -7.82 -9.37
N GLY A 145 -5.87 -9.06 -9.82
CA GLY A 145 -5.95 -9.36 -11.24
C GLY A 145 -5.93 -10.85 -11.52
N THR A 146 -5.66 -11.16 -12.77
CA THR A 146 -5.69 -12.53 -13.28
C THR A 146 -4.28 -13.00 -13.58
N VAL A 147 -3.94 -14.21 -13.14
CA VAL A 147 -2.65 -14.85 -13.46
C VAL A 147 -2.52 -15.00 -14.97
N ASP A 148 -1.48 -14.39 -15.55
CA ASP A 148 -1.14 -14.47 -16.96
C ASP A 148 -0.23 -15.67 -17.22
N ARG A 149 0.86 -15.75 -16.46
CA ARG A 149 1.90 -16.77 -16.60
C ARG A 149 2.50 -17.12 -15.25
N VAL A 150 3.03 -18.34 -15.13
CA VAL A 150 3.60 -18.86 -13.88
C VAL A 150 5.01 -19.42 -14.11
N GLY A 151 5.88 -19.26 -13.12
CA GLY A 151 7.13 -20.00 -13.02
C GLY A 151 6.92 -21.44 -12.54
N SER A 152 8.00 -22.20 -12.42
CA SER A 152 7.96 -23.50 -11.74
C SER A 152 7.65 -23.34 -10.25
N ASN A 153 7.24 -24.42 -9.57
CA ASN A 153 6.92 -24.40 -8.13
C ASN A 153 5.79 -23.43 -7.72
N CYS A 154 4.83 -23.20 -8.62
CA CYS A 154 3.63 -22.42 -8.35
C CYS A 154 2.40 -23.34 -8.26
N ASP A 155 1.55 -23.11 -7.26
CA ASP A 155 0.24 -23.77 -7.10
C ASP A 155 -0.92 -23.00 -7.77
N LEU A 156 -0.59 -21.82 -8.32
CA LEU A 156 -1.43 -21.00 -9.18
C LEU A 156 -1.29 -21.41 -10.65
N LYS A 157 -2.33 -21.13 -11.45
CA LYS A 157 -2.34 -21.36 -12.90
C LYS A 157 -2.89 -20.15 -13.66
N PRO A 158 -2.55 -20.00 -14.96
CA PRO A 158 -3.17 -18.96 -15.79
C PRO A 158 -4.70 -18.98 -15.70
N GLY A 159 -5.30 -17.80 -15.55
CA GLY A 159 -6.73 -17.62 -15.35
C GLY A 159 -7.19 -17.58 -13.89
N ASP A 160 -6.34 -17.96 -12.92
CA ASP A 160 -6.69 -17.79 -11.50
C ASP A 160 -6.82 -16.30 -11.15
N ARG A 161 -7.90 -15.94 -10.45
CA ARG A 161 -8.13 -14.59 -9.92
C ARG A 161 -7.44 -14.45 -8.57
N VAL A 162 -6.54 -13.48 -8.43
CA VAL A 162 -5.69 -13.33 -7.24
C VAL A 162 -5.56 -11.87 -6.82
N PHE A 163 -5.34 -11.66 -5.52
CA PHE A 163 -5.03 -10.37 -4.93
C PHE A 163 -3.90 -10.53 -3.93
N GLY A 164 -3.22 -9.43 -3.61
CA GLY A 164 -2.10 -9.48 -2.68
C GLY A 164 -1.33 -8.17 -2.57
N ILE A 165 -0.18 -8.26 -1.91
CA ILE A 165 0.71 -7.12 -1.68
C ILE A 165 1.97 -7.27 -2.53
N SER A 166 2.25 -6.32 -3.42
CA SER A 166 3.50 -6.28 -4.20
C SER A 166 4.53 -5.32 -3.59
N LEU A 167 4.12 -4.47 -2.65
CA LEU A 167 4.87 -3.35 -2.03
C LEU A 167 5.28 -2.23 -3.00
N PHE A 168 5.71 -2.58 -4.22
CA PHE A 168 6.00 -1.69 -5.35
C PHE A 168 5.49 -2.33 -6.65
N GLY A 169 5.52 -1.60 -7.76
CA GLY A 169 5.16 -2.11 -9.09
C GLY A 169 3.66 -2.17 -9.39
N ALA A 170 2.80 -1.99 -8.40
CA ALA A 170 1.35 -2.20 -8.57
C ALA A 170 0.66 -1.17 -9.47
N TYR A 171 1.22 0.04 -9.63
CA TYR A 171 0.66 1.03 -10.55
C TYR A 171 1.01 0.69 -12.00
N SER A 172 0.61 -0.51 -12.43
CA SER A 172 0.89 -1.07 -13.73
C SER A 172 -0.20 -2.03 -14.17
N SER A 173 -0.30 -2.27 -15.48
CA SER A 173 -1.20 -3.26 -16.06
C SER A 173 -0.66 -4.69 -15.98
N ARG A 174 0.65 -4.85 -15.73
CA ARG A 174 1.32 -6.14 -15.59
C ARG A 174 2.47 -6.05 -14.60
N VAL A 175 2.51 -7.01 -13.68
CA VAL A 175 3.47 -7.05 -12.57
C VAL A 175 3.94 -8.48 -12.33
N LEU A 176 5.24 -8.64 -12.11
CA LEU A 176 5.87 -9.88 -11.64
C LEU A 176 5.90 -9.87 -10.11
N VAL A 177 5.36 -10.91 -9.47
CA VAL A 177 5.32 -11.05 -8.01
C VAL A 177 5.56 -12.50 -7.55
N PRO A 178 6.15 -12.70 -6.36
CA PRO A 178 6.17 -13.99 -5.68
C PRO A 178 4.76 -14.52 -5.35
N ILE A 179 4.55 -15.84 -5.39
CA ILE A 179 3.24 -16.46 -5.08
C ILE A 179 2.86 -16.37 -3.60
N ASP A 180 3.82 -16.30 -2.70
CA ASP A 180 3.58 -16.23 -1.25
C ASP A 180 2.89 -14.93 -0.83
N GLN A 181 3.02 -13.89 -1.65
CA GLN A 181 2.38 -12.59 -1.54
C GLN A 181 0.92 -12.57 -2.06
N LEU A 182 0.45 -13.65 -2.68
CA LEU A 182 -0.86 -13.70 -3.34
C LEU A 182 -1.84 -14.65 -2.65
N ARG A 183 -3.13 -14.34 -2.75
CA ARG A 183 -4.24 -15.22 -2.37
C ARG A 183 -5.29 -15.23 -3.48
N ARG A 184 -5.98 -16.35 -3.65
CA ARG A 184 -7.11 -16.45 -4.59
C ARG A 184 -8.27 -15.58 -4.11
N ILE A 185 -8.92 -14.89 -5.06
CA ILE A 185 -10.09 -14.06 -4.79
C ILE A 185 -11.34 -14.97 -4.78
N PRO A 186 -12.17 -14.92 -3.73
CA PRO A 186 -13.48 -15.59 -3.72
C PRO A 186 -14.40 -15.09 -4.86
N ASP A 187 -15.27 -15.96 -5.37
CA ASP A 187 -16.12 -15.65 -6.53
C ASP A 187 -17.02 -14.42 -6.32
N ASN A 188 -17.42 -14.15 -5.08
CA ASN A 188 -18.31 -13.06 -4.70
C ASN A 188 -17.61 -11.71 -4.42
N ILE A 189 -16.29 -11.61 -4.63
CA ILE A 189 -15.52 -10.38 -4.42
C ILE A 189 -15.03 -9.88 -5.77
N THR A 190 -15.24 -8.60 -6.08
CA THR A 190 -14.75 -7.96 -7.31
C THR A 190 -13.24 -7.69 -7.23
N MET A 191 -12.59 -7.43 -8.37
CA MET A 191 -11.15 -7.08 -8.38
C MET A 191 -10.87 -5.80 -7.58
N THR A 192 -11.74 -4.79 -7.67
CA THR A 192 -11.57 -3.52 -6.95
C THR A 192 -11.73 -3.69 -5.45
N GLU A 193 -12.74 -4.45 -5.00
CA GLU A 193 -12.89 -4.79 -3.58
C GLU A 193 -11.67 -5.57 -3.09
N ALA A 194 -11.21 -6.57 -3.83
CA ALA A 194 -10.05 -7.36 -3.46
C ALA A 194 -8.78 -6.50 -3.36
N ALA A 195 -8.53 -5.61 -4.34
CA ALA A 195 -7.39 -4.69 -4.31
C ALA A 195 -7.45 -3.72 -3.12
N SER A 196 -8.63 -3.37 -2.60
CA SER A 196 -8.76 -2.43 -1.48
C SER A 196 -8.29 -2.96 -0.12
N LEU A 197 -8.04 -4.26 -0.02
CA LEU A 197 -7.83 -4.97 1.26
C LEU A 197 -6.37 -5.16 1.70
N PRO A 198 -5.38 -5.54 0.87
CA PRO A 198 -4.15 -6.18 1.36
C PRO A 198 -3.35 -5.32 2.34
N ALA A 199 -2.88 -4.14 1.93
CA ALA A 199 -2.03 -3.29 2.75
C ALA A 199 -2.73 -2.87 4.04
N VAL A 200 -3.98 -2.41 3.96
CA VAL A 200 -4.72 -1.91 5.12
C VAL A 200 -5.11 -3.03 6.09
N SER A 201 -5.51 -4.19 5.58
CA SER A 201 -5.90 -5.34 6.40
C SER A 201 -4.70 -6.00 7.06
N LEU A 202 -3.59 -6.18 6.34
CA LEU A 202 -2.36 -6.72 6.91
C LEU A 202 -1.76 -5.78 7.95
N THR A 203 -1.85 -4.45 7.72
CA THR A 203 -1.41 -3.46 8.72
C THR A 203 -2.27 -3.53 9.99
N ALA A 204 -3.60 -3.59 9.85
CA ALA A 204 -4.51 -3.74 10.98
C ALA A 204 -4.26 -5.06 11.75
N LEU A 205 -4.10 -6.16 11.02
CA LEU A 205 -3.78 -7.48 11.57
C LEU A 205 -2.46 -7.47 12.34
N HIS A 206 -1.43 -6.84 11.79
CA HIS A 206 -0.12 -6.72 12.44
C HIS A 206 -0.22 -5.90 13.74
N ALA A 207 -0.92 -4.77 13.72
CA ALA A 207 -1.13 -3.94 14.91
C ALA A 207 -1.85 -4.71 16.04
N LEU A 208 -2.90 -5.45 15.72
CA LEU A 208 -3.59 -6.32 16.68
C LEU A 208 -2.71 -7.48 17.16
N SER A 209 -1.87 -8.03 16.28
CA SER A 209 -0.91 -9.07 16.65
C SER A 209 0.11 -8.58 17.67
N LEU A 210 0.62 -7.35 17.51
CA LEU A 210 1.51 -6.74 18.49
C LEU A 210 0.81 -6.45 19.82
N ALA A 211 -0.47 -6.08 19.79
CA ALA A 211 -1.23 -5.78 21.00
C ALA A 211 -1.59 -7.02 21.84
N GLY A 212 -1.68 -8.21 21.24
CA GLY A 212 -2.14 -9.40 21.98
C GLY A 212 -2.09 -10.74 21.24
N HIS A 213 -1.26 -10.88 20.21
CA HIS A 213 -1.12 -12.11 19.40
C HIS A 213 -2.45 -12.59 18.80
N PHE A 214 -3.02 -11.81 17.87
CA PHE A 214 -4.11 -12.26 17.00
C PHE A 214 -3.83 -13.66 16.42
N PRO A 215 -4.83 -14.57 16.31
CA PRO A 215 -6.26 -14.40 16.59
C PRO A 215 -6.70 -14.83 18.00
N ASN A 216 -5.84 -14.75 19.02
CA ASN A 216 -6.19 -15.25 20.36
C ASN A 216 -7.29 -14.43 21.04
N LYS A 217 -8.55 -14.81 20.82
CA LYS A 217 -9.74 -14.09 21.33
C LYS A 217 -9.75 -13.95 22.85
N SER A 218 -9.24 -14.92 23.61
CA SER A 218 -9.26 -14.85 25.08
C SER A 218 -8.44 -13.67 25.62
N LYS A 219 -7.41 -13.22 24.88
CA LYS A 219 -6.62 -12.03 25.25
C LYS A 219 -7.37 -10.71 25.03
N PHE A 220 -8.39 -10.70 24.17
CA PHE A 220 -9.09 -9.49 23.72
C PHE A 220 -10.54 -9.37 24.21
N LEU A 221 -11.16 -10.49 24.59
CA LEU A 221 -12.57 -10.53 24.98
C LEU A 221 -12.88 -9.52 26.10
N ASN A 222 -13.93 -8.72 25.88
CA ASN A 222 -14.43 -7.69 26.81
C ASN A 222 -13.39 -6.63 27.21
N LYS A 223 -12.34 -6.43 26.41
CA LYS A 223 -11.43 -5.30 26.58
C LYS A 223 -11.84 -4.16 25.66
N SER A 224 -11.62 -2.93 26.13
CA SER A 224 -11.79 -1.74 25.32
C SER A 224 -10.62 -1.54 24.36
N ILE A 225 -10.89 -0.84 23.25
CA ILE A 225 -9.87 -0.39 22.30
C ILE A 225 -10.22 1.01 21.79
N LEU A 226 -9.20 1.87 21.69
CA LEU A 226 -9.29 3.18 21.06
C LEU A 226 -8.63 3.11 19.68
N ILE A 227 -9.41 3.35 18.62
CA ILE A 227 -8.96 3.28 17.23
C ILE A 227 -8.97 4.68 16.64
N HIS A 228 -7.78 5.19 16.30
CA HIS A 228 -7.64 6.46 15.61
C HIS A 228 -7.99 6.33 14.13
N SER A 229 -8.58 7.38 13.56
CA SER A 229 -8.98 7.41 12.15
C SER A 229 -9.87 6.22 11.78
N ALA A 230 -10.88 5.91 12.61
CA ALA A 230 -11.69 4.70 12.53
C ALA A 230 -12.46 4.53 11.21
N ALA A 231 -12.70 5.62 10.47
CA ALA A 231 -13.30 5.61 9.14
C ALA A 231 -12.26 5.75 7.99
N GLY A 232 -10.97 5.58 8.27
CA GLY A 232 -9.91 5.51 7.26
C GLY A 232 -9.54 4.05 6.93
N GLY A 233 -8.66 3.83 5.94
CA GLY A 233 -8.37 2.47 5.44
C GLY A 233 -7.95 1.45 6.50
N VAL A 234 -6.89 1.73 7.28
CA VAL A 234 -6.45 0.82 8.37
C VAL A 234 -7.44 0.82 9.53
N GLY A 235 -7.99 1.98 9.87
CA GLY A 235 -8.91 2.14 11.00
C GLY A 235 -10.20 1.34 10.82
N SER A 236 -10.77 1.33 9.61
CA SER A 236 -12.00 0.59 9.31
C SER A 236 -11.79 -0.92 9.41
N MET A 237 -10.61 -1.42 9.02
CA MET A 237 -10.23 -2.82 9.22
C MET A 237 -10.04 -3.15 10.70
N LEU A 238 -9.37 -2.27 11.47
CA LEU A 238 -9.20 -2.46 12.91
C LEU A 238 -10.54 -2.54 13.64
N VAL A 239 -11.51 -1.69 13.30
CA VAL A 239 -12.85 -1.71 13.94
C VAL A 239 -13.51 -3.06 13.73
N GLN A 240 -13.61 -3.51 12.48
CA GLN A 240 -14.26 -4.77 12.12
C GLN A 240 -13.55 -5.98 12.75
N MET A 241 -12.21 -6.04 12.67
CA MET A 241 -11.43 -7.09 13.29
C MET A 241 -11.56 -7.09 14.82
N SER A 242 -11.65 -5.91 15.45
CA SER A 242 -11.85 -5.78 16.89
C SER A 242 -13.19 -6.37 17.34
N LYS A 243 -14.26 -6.14 16.58
CA LYS A 243 -15.57 -6.75 16.85
C LYS A 243 -15.54 -8.27 16.70
N ILE A 244 -14.86 -8.81 15.69
CA ILE A 244 -14.68 -10.27 15.51
C ILE A 244 -13.97 -10.92 16.71
N LEU A 245 -13.02 -10.20 17.31
CA LEU A 245 -12.26 -10.63 18.49
C LEU A 245 -13.03 -10.47 19.81
N GLY A 246 -14.19 -9.83 19.80
CA GLY A 246 -14.98 -9.58 21.01
C GLY A 246 -14.47 -8.42 21.87
N LEU A 247 -13.71 -7.49 21.29
CA LEU A 247 -13.40 -6.22 21.96
C LEU A 247 -14.69 -5.41 22.12
N SER A 248 -14.87 -4.87 23.31
CA SER A 248 -16.02 -4.05 23.67
C SER A 248 -15.69 -3.24 24.93
N PRO A 249 -15.87 -1.91 24.92
CA PRO A 249 -16.27 -1.09 23.77
C PRO A 249 -15.14 -0.88 22.74
N VAL A 250 -15.51 -0.85 21.47
CA VAL A 250 -14.69 -0.31 20.37
C VAL A 250 -14.96 1.18 20.24
N VAL A 251 -14.00 1.99 20.66
CA VAL A 251 -14.08 3.46 20.59
C VAL A 251 -13.32 3.95 19.36
N GLY A 252 -14.05 4.52 18.40
CA GLY A 252 -13.46 5.07 17.17
C GLY A 252 -13.26 6.58 17.24
N VAL A 253 -12.15 7.09 16.70
CA VAL A 253 -11.92 8.53 16.52
C VAL A 253 -12.03 8.88 15.05
N VAL A 254 -12.84 9.88 14.71
CA VAL A 254 -12.97 10.42 13.36
C VAL A 254 -12.59 11.90 13.33
N GLY A 255 -12.20 12.40 12.15
CA GLY A 255 -11.79 13.79 11.96
C GLY A 255 -12.91 14.75 11.55
N SER A 256 -14.13 14.26 11.36
CA SER A 256 -15.29 15.08 10.98
C SER A 256 -16.59 14.36 11.33
N SER A 257 -17.63 15.14 11.65
CA SER A 257 -18.95 14.60 12.02
C SER A 257 -19.59 13.75 10.92
N SER A 258 -19.29 14.05 9.64
CA SER A 258 -19.75 13.28 8.49
C SER A 258 -19.32 11.81 8.49
N LYS A 259 -18.24 11.47 9.20
CA LYS A 259 -17.70 10.10 9.29
C LYS A 259 -18.24 9.30 10.48
N VAL A 260 -19.04 9.93 11.34
CA VAL A 260 -19.55 9.28 12.56
C VAL A 260 -20.46 8.11 12.22
N ASN A 261 -21.39 8.31 11.28
CA ASN A 261 -22.32 7.25 10.89
C ASN A 261 -21.60 6.06 10.25
N GLU A 262 -20.60 6.33 9.41
CA GLU A 262 -19.76 5.30 8.81
C GLU A 262 -18.98 4.50 9.87
N ALA A 263 -18.32 5.18 10.81
CA ALA A 263 -17.59 4.52 11.89
C ALA A 263 -18.49 3.64 12.77
N LYS A 264 -19.73 4.08 13.04
CA LYS A 264 -20.73 3.28 13.75
C LYS A 264 -21.18 2.08 12.91
N ALA A 265 -21.44 2.26 11.62
CA ALA A 265 -21.81 1.17 10.71
C ALA A 265 -20.73 0.09 10.61
N LEU A 266 -19.46 0.47 10.67
CA LEU A 266 -18.31 -0.44 10.72
C LEU A 266 -18.21 -1.22 12.05
N GLY A 267 -18.89 -0.76 13.11
CA GLY A 267 -18.98 -1.45 14.39
C GLY A 267 -18.40 -0.70 15.59
N CYS A 268 -18.08 0.58 15.50
CA CYS A 268 -17.71 1.36 16.68
C CYS A 268 -18.91 1.45 17.65
N ASP A 269 -18.71 1.03 18.90
CA ASP A 269 -19.70 1.18 19.97
C ASP A 269 -19.83 2.66 20.37
N VAL A 270 -18.71 3.38 20.33
CA VAL A 270 -18.65 4.81 20.60
C VAL A 270 -17.76 5.50 19.58
N VAL A 271 -18.15 6.70 19.15
CA VAL A 271 -17.36 7.52 18.22
C VAL A 271 -17.06 8.87 18.84
N ILE A 272 -15.79 9.29 18.77
CA ILE A 272 -15.30 10.62 19.13
C ILE A 272 -15.04 11.38 17.84
N ASP A 273 -15.73 12.51 17.65
CA ASP A 273 -15.46 13.41 16.54
C ASP A 273 -14.48 14.48 17.01
N LYS A 274 -13.17 14.29 16.76
CA LYS A 274 -12.14 15.22 17.26
C LYS A 274 -12.22 16.62 16.62
N GLY A 275 -13.07 16.80 15.61
CA GLY A 275 -13.36 18.13 15.04
C GLY A 275 -14.31 18.96 15.92
N SER A 276 -15.08 18.31 16.79
CA SER A 276 -16.05 18.94 17.69
C SER A 276 -15.81 18.61 19.17
N ASP A 277 -15.12 17.50 19.48
CA ASP A 277 -14.81 17.03 20.82
C ASP A 277 -13.30 17.20 21.16
N ASP A 278 -13.01 17.47 22.43
CA ASP A 278 -11.66 17.27 22.99
C ASP A 278 -11.38 15.77 23.11
N LEU A 279 -10.44 15.27 22.30
CA LEU A 279 -10.16 13.85 22.20
C LEU A 279 -9.82 13.20 23.55
N TRP A 280 -8.95 13.82 24.35
CA TRP A 280 -8.43 13.14 25.54
C TRP A 280 -9.45 13.13 26.66
N LYS A 281 -10.15 14.25 26.88
CA LYS A 281 -11.29 14.27 27.80
C LYS A 281 -12.35 13.25 27.39
N ALA A 282 -12.67 13.21 26.10
CA ALA A 282 -13.64 12.28 25.54
C ALA A 282 -13.24 10.81 25.71
N ALA A 283 -11.96 10.48 25.52
CA ALA A 283 -11.44 9.12 25.66
C ALA A 283 -11.41 8.66 27.13
N GLU A 284 -11.00 9.53 28.06
CA GLU A 284 -10.98 9.21 29.50
C GLU A 284 -12.37 8.92 30.05
N CYS A 285 -13.39 9.68 29.64
CA CYS A 285 -14.78 9.43 30.06
C CYS A 285 -15.36 8.10 29.56
N ARG A 286 -14.71 7.44 28.61
CA ARG A 286 -15.20 6.22 27.93
C ARG A 286 -14.32 4.99 28.20
N ARG A 287 -13.31 5.14 29.06
CA ARG A 287 -12.44 4.05 29.55
C ARG A 287 -13.11 3.32 30.70
#